data_AF-A0A8T4CAQ9-F1
#
_entry.id   AF-A0A8T4CAQ9-F1
#
_cell.length_a   1.000
_cell.length_b   1.000
_cell.length_c   1.000
_cell.angle_alpha   90.00
_cell.angle_beta   90.00
_cell.angle_gamma   90.00
#
_symmetry.space_group_name_H-M   'P 1'
#
loop_
_entity.id
_entity.type
_entity.pdbx_description
1 polymer ?
#
loop_
_entity_poly.entity_id
_entity_poly.type
_entity_poly.pdbx_seq_one_letter_code
_entity_poly.pdbx_strand_id
1 'polypeptide(L)'
;MALIDFIYAAYIGVIVTILIGIFVEGRRAQLDNVLSNMSSFFILLATATMPVELVVALLVYLSLGILMVYLKKKDFYLLFGSKTYGSVSLVILFAENQFFGFIPYFSFGDLRSMVLGCVVVAMIVHVIGFLYTHRRRGFGSRRRTRRSKATSERRSGRRRRR
;
A
#
# COMPACT_ATOMS: atom_id res chain seq x y z
N MET A 1 -31.07 1.05 -0.30
CA MET A 1 -30.08 1.99 0.26
C MET A 1 -28.90 1.26 0.88
N ALA A 2 -29.10 0.35 1.85
CA ALA A 2 -28.01 -0.36 2.55
C ALA A 2 -26.92 -1.01 1.67
N LEU A 3 -27.26 -1.59 0.51
CA LEU A 3 -26.28 -2.22 -0.40
C LEU A 3 -25.31 -1.21 -1.02
N ILE A 4 -25.81 -0.02 -1.38
CA ILE A 4 -25.01 1.05 -2.00
C ILE A 4 -24.04 1.63 -0.97
N ASP A 5 -24.50 1.82 0.27
CA ASP A 5 -23.68 2.30 1.38
C ASP A 5 -22.54 1.33 1.70
N PHE A 6 -22.80 0.02 1.60
CA PHE A 6 -21.80 -1.02 1.82
C PHE A 6 -20.71 -1.04 0.76
N ILE A 7 -21.06 -0.83 -0.52
CA ILE A 7 -20.09 -0.74 -1.63
C ILE A 7 -19.18 0.48 -1.45
N TYR A 8 -19.73 1.65 -1.12
CA TYR A 8 -18.92 2.84 -0.85
C TYR A 8 -18.00 2.65 0.36
N ALA A 9 -18.47 1.99 1.42
CA ALA A 9 -17.65 1.64 2.56
C ALA A 9 -16.46 0.74 2.17
N ALA A 10 -16.67 -0.24 1.27
CA ALA A 10 -15.60 -1.08 0.75
C ALA A 10 -14.55 -0.27 -0.04
N TYR A 11 -14.99 0.63 -0.94
CA TYR A 11 -14.07 1.53 -1.66
C TYR A 11 -13.26 2.41 -0.72
N ILE A 12 -13.93 3.06 0.24
CA ILE A 12 -13.27 3.91 1.23
C ILE A 12 -12.26 3.09 2.03
N GLY A 13 -12.64 1.89 2.49
CA GLY A 13 -11.76 0.98 3.23
C GLY A 13 -10.51 0.64 2.44
N VAL A 14 -10.65 0.29 1.16
CA VAL A 14 -9.51 -0.02 0.27
C VAL A 14 -8.61 1.20 0.06
N ILE A 15 -9.19 2.38 -0.19
CA ILE A 15 -8.42 3.63 -0.33
C ILE A 15 -7.65 3.92 0.96
N VAL A 16 -8.29 3.79 2.13
CA VAL A 16 -7.64 3.98 3.43
C VAL A 16 -6.48 3.00 3.60
N THR A 17 -6.65 1.73 3.26
CA THR A 17 -5.58 0.72 3.30
C THR A 17 -4.38 1.10 2.41
N ILE A 18 -4.63 1.61 1.20
CA ILE A 18 -3.58 2.14 0.32
C ILE A 18 -2.85 3.32 0.98
N LEU A 19 -3.61 4.28 1.53
CA LEU A 19 -3.04 5.47 2.17
C LEU A 19 -2.21 5.11 3.40
N ILE A 20 -2.66 4.17 4.24
CA ILE A 20 -1.88 3.62 5.35
C ILE A 20 -0.58 3.01 4.83
N GLY A 21 -0.66 2.23 3.75
CA GLY A 21 0.50 1.66 3.05
C GLY A 21 1.51 2.74 2.60
N ILE A 22 1.03 3.89 2.12
CA ILE A 22 1.87 4.99 1.64
C ILE A 22 2.48 5.80 2.80
N PHE A 23 1.66 6.20 3.78
CA PHE A 23 2.04 7.16 4.81
C PHE A 23 2.67 6.54 6.06
N VAL A 24 2.23 5.34 6.44
CA VAL A 24 2.59 4.70 7.72
C VAL A 24 3.64 3.61 7.50
N GLU A 25 3.37 2.67 6.58
CA GLU A 25 4.24 1.51 6.33
C GLU A 25 5.62 1.86 5.78
N GLY A 26 5.69 2.89 4.92
CA GLY A 26 6.91 3.26 4.22
C GLY A 26 7.49 2.08 3.40
N ARG A 27 8.58 1.46 3.89
CA ARG A 27 9.27 0.33 3.22
C ARG A 27 9.26 -0.99 4.00
N ARG A 28 8.62 -1.07 5.17
CA ARG A 28 8.65 -2.29 6.00
C ARG A 28 7.24 -2.74 6.33
N ALA A 29 6.86 -3.91 5.83
CA ALA A 29 5.67 -4.59 6.31
C ALA A 29 5.89 -5.07 7.75
N GLN A 30 4.91 -4.82 8.61
CA GLN A 30 4.82 -5.33 9.97
C GLN A 30 3.70 -6.38 10.00
N LEU A 31 3.73 -7.24 11.03
CA LEU A 31 2.68 -8.24 11.24
C LEU A 31 1.29 -7.60 11.25
N ASP A 32 1.17 -6.44 11.87
CA ASP A 32 -0.07 -5.66 11.97
C ASP A 32 -0.68 -5.33 10.59
N ASN A 33 0.16 -5.08 9.58
CA ASN A 33 -0.31 -4.77 8.23
C ASN A 33 -0.83 -6.02 7.53
N VAL A 34 -0.17 -7.16 7.74
CA VAL A 34 -0.62 -8.45 7.19
C VAL A 34 -1.95 -8.86 7.83
N LEU A 35 -2.10 -8.64 9.14
CA LEU A 35 -3.37 -8.84 9.85
C LEU A 35 -4.46 -7.89 9.36
N SER A 36 -4.14 -6.62 9.12
CA SER A 36 -5.07 -5.64 8.53
C SER A 36 -5.46 -6.01 7.10
N ASN A 37 -4.54 -6.59 6.32
CA ASN A 37 -4.85 -7.09 4.98
C ASN A 37 -5.76 -8.33 5.06
N MET A 38 -5.55 -9.21 6.04
CA MET A 38 -6.43 -10.36 6.30
C MET A 38 -7.84 -9.94 6.70
N SER A 39 -8.01 -8.97 7.60
CA SER A 39 -9.34 -8.46 7.94
C SER A 39 -10.03 -7.83 6.73
N SER A 40 -9.28 -7.04 5.95
CA SER A 40 -9.77 -6.48 4.68
C SER A 40 -10.17 -7.55 3.67
N PHE A 41 -9.52 -8.72 3.67
CA PHE A 41 -9.88 -9.84 2.80
C PHE A 41 -11.22 -10.45 3.17
N PHE A 42 -11.49 -10.66 4.45
CA PHE A 42 -12.80 -11.15 4.88
C PHE A 42 -13.91 -10.15 4.57
N ILE A 43 -13.65 -8.84 4.70
CA ILE A 43 -14.58 -7.80 4.27
C ILE A 43 -14.81 -7.90 2.77
N LEU A 44 -13.74 -7.99 1.96
CA LEU A 44 -13.83 -8.13 0.50
C LEU A 44 -14.65 -9.37 0.11
N LEU A 45 -14.39 -10.52 0.76
CA LEU A 45 -15.10 -11.77 0.53
C LEU A 45 -16.60 -11.68 0.87
N ALA A 46 -16.94 -10.89 1.89
CA ALA A 46 -18.34 -10.62 2.25
C ALA A 46 -19.02 -9.61 1.33
N THR A 47 -18.26 -8.71 0.70
CA THR A 47 -18.78 -7.62 -0.16
C THR A 47 -18.82 -7.97 -1.64
N ALA A 48 -17.95 -8.86 -2.10
CA ALA A 48 -17.66 -9.05 -3.51
C ALA A 48 -17.85 -10.50 -3.97
N THR A 49 -18.59 -10.67 -5.05
CA THR A 49 -18.79 -11.90 -5.82
C THR A 49 -17.56 -12.17 -6.68
N MET A 50 -16.51 -12.72 -6.05
CA MET A 50 -15.26 -13.04 -6.73
C MET A 50 -15.23 -14.48 -7.27
N PRO A 51 -14.62 -14.72 -8.45
CA PRO A 51 -14.20 -16.05 -8.89
C PRO A 51 -13.39 -16.78 -7.82
N VAL A 52 -13.57 -18.09 -7.71
CA VAL A 52 -12.87 -18.92 -6.71
C VAL A 52 -11.36 -18.83 -6.86
N GLU A 53 -10.87 -18.71 -8.10
CA GLU A 53 -9.46 -18.59 -8.44
C GLU A 53 -8.82 -17.35 -7.81
N LEU A 54 -9.55 -16.22 -7.80
CA LEU A 54 -9.11 -14.97 -7.17
C LEU A 54 -9.05 -15.10 -5.65
N VAL A 55 -10.07 -15.73 -5.06
CA VAL A 55 -10.13 -15.97 -3.62
C VAL A 55 -8.92 -16.80 -3.19
N VAL A 56 -8.62 -17.88 -3.92
CA VAL A 56 -7.45 -18.72 -3.68
C VAL A 56 -6.15 -17.93 -3.86
N ALA A 57 -6.03 -17.13 -4.94
CA ALA A 57 -4.84 -16.32 -5.19
C ALA A 57 -4.57 -15.28 -4.09
N LEU A 58 -5.62 -14.60 -3.61
CA LEU A 58 -5.53 -13.66 -2.49
C LEU A 58 -5.15 -14.36 -1.18
N LEU A 59 -5.71 -15.54 -0.94
CA LEU A 59 -5.39 -16.32 0.25
C LEU A 59 -3.93 -16.78 0.23
N VAL A 60 -3.43 -17.28 -0.91
CA VAL A 60 -2.01 -17.59 -1.11
C VAL A 60 -1.13 -16.35 -0.92
N TYR A 61 -1.54 -15.19 -1.45
CA TYR A 61 -0.82 -13.93 -1.26
C TYR A 61 -0.71 -13.56 0.24
N LEU A 62 -1.79 -13.68 1.01
CA LEU A 62 -1.79 -13.40 2.45
C LEU A 62 -0.94 -14.40 3.23
N SER A 63 -1.05 -15.69 2.92
CA SER A 63 -0.22 -16.74 3.52
C SER A 63 1.27 -16.53 3.25
N LEU A 64 1.64 -16.15 2.02
CA LEU A 64 3.01 -15.77 1.67
C LEU A 64 3.45 -14.52 2.42
N GLY A 65 2.57 -13.53 2.61
CA GLY A 65 2.84 -12.36 3.43
C GLY A 65 3.20 -12.71 4.88
N ILE A 66 2.41 -13.58 5.52
CA ILE A 66 2.67 -14.09 6.87
C ILE A 66 4.00 -14.83 6.91
N LEU A 67 4.23 -15.74 5.96
CA LEU A 67 5.47 -16.52 5.87
C LEU A 67 6.70 -15.62 5.72
N MET A 68 6.63 -14.58 4.89
CA MET A 68 7.74 -13.64 4.70
C MET A 68 8.03 -12.86 5.98
N VAL A 69 7.00 -12.42 6.70
CA VAL A 69 7.15 -11.76 8.00
C VAL A 69 7.84 -12.70 9.01
N TYR A 70 7.41 -13.96 9.06
CA TYR A 70 8.01 -14.98 9.92
C TYR A 70 9.49 -15.22 9.59
N LEU A 71 9.83 -15.33 8.29
CA LEU A 71 11.19 -15.53 7.80
C LEU A 71 12.08 -14.27 7.89
N LYS A 72 11.54 -13.13 8.36
CA LYS A 72 12.25 -11.86 8.51
C LYS A 72 12.89 -11.34 7.20
N LYS A 73 12.34 -11.72 6.04
CA LYS A 73 12.87 -11.38 4.69
C LYS A 73 12.44 -9.99 4.24
N LYS A 74 13.11 -8.97 4.79
CA LYS A 74 12.77 -7.53 4.65
C LYS A 74 12.66 -7.02 3.21
N ASP A 75 13.37 -7.61 2.25
CA ASP A 75 13.38 -7.14 0.86
C ASP A 75 12.06 -7.41 0.15
N PHE A 76 11.39 -8.52 0.48
CA PHE A 76 10.11 -8.90 -0.12
C PHE A 76 8.91 -8.24 0.55
N TYR A 77 9.09 -7.57 1.68
CA TYR A 77 8.01 -6.93 2.44
C TYR A 77 7.29 -5.85 1.64
N LEU A 78 7.98 -5.26 0.67
CA LEU A 78 7.42 -4.23 -0.19
C LEU A 78 6.32 -4.79 -1.08
N LEU A 79 6.40 -6.08 -1.44
CA LEU A 79 5.40 -6.75 -2.28
C LEU A 79 4.18 -7.21 -1.48
N PHE A 80 4.33 -7.53 -0.19
CA PHE A 80 3.25 -8.05 0.66
C PHE A 80 2.57 -7.00 1.56
N GLY A 81 2.94 -5.72 1.41
CA GLY A 81 2.40 -4.62 2.21
C GLY A 81 0.99 -4.19 1.81
N SER A 82 0.42 -3.27 2.60
CA SER A 82 -0.94 -2.75 2.41
C SER A 82 -1.11 -1.98 1.10
N LYS A 83 -0.02 -1.43 0.54
CA LYS A 83 -0.03 -0.82 -0.81
C LYS A 83 -0.44 -1.81 -1.89
N THR A 84 0.22 -2.96 -1.96
CA THR A 84 -0.04 -3.97 -2.99
C THR A 84 -1.41 -4.59 -2.77
N TYR A 85 -1.71 -4.99 -1.53
CA TYR A 85 -3.00 -5.59 -1.20
C TYR A 85 -4.16 -4.66 -1.54
N GLY A 86 -4.12 -3.40 -1.08
CA GLY A 86 -5.14 -2.41 -1.40
C GLY A 86 -5.26 -2.13 -2.89
N SER A 87 -4.15 -2.13 -3.64
CA SER A 87 -4.19 -1.96 -5.10
C SER A 87 -4.93 -3.10 -5.80
N VAL A 88 -4.70 -4.34 -5.37
CA VAL A 88 -5.39 -5.53 -5.90
C VAL A 88 -6.87 -5.50 -5.53
N SER A 89 -7.20 -5.23 -4.26
CA SER A 89 -8.59 -5.12 -3.80
C SER A 89 -9.35 -4.01 -4.54
N LEU A 90 -8.68 -2.90 -4.87
CA LEU A 90 -9.29 -1.80 -5.62
C LEU A 90 -9.67 -2.22 -7.03
N VAL A 91 -8.79 -2.95 -7.71
CA VAL A 91 -9.04 -3.49 -9.05
C VAL A 91 -10.21 -4.47 -9.05
N ILE A 92 -10.28 -5.33 -8.05
CA ILE A 92 -11.38 -6.29 -7.88
C ILE A 92 -12.72 -5.56 -7.70
N LEU A 93 -12.77 -4.56 -6.81
CA LEU A 93 -13.98 -3.77 -6.58
C LEU A 93 -14.43 -3.04 -7.86
N PHE A 94 -13.48 -2.50 -8.64
CA PHE A 94 -13.80 -1.87 -9.92
C PHE A 94 -14.32 -2.86 -10.96
N ALA A 95 -13.72 -4.05 -11.05
CA ALA A 95 -14.13 -5.09 -11.98
C ALA A 95 -15.56 -5.59 -11.71
N GLU A 96 -15.94 -5.65 -10.44
CA GLU A 96 -17.26 -6.11 -10.03
C GLU A 96 -18.36 -5.08 -10.27
N ASN A 97 -18.10 -3.84 -9.88
CA ASN A 97 -19.18 -2.87 -9.76
C ASN A 97 -19.39 -2.03 -11.04
N GLN A 98 -18.55 -2.22 -12.07
CA GLN A 98 -18.54 -1.45 -13.33
C GLN A 98 -18.65 0.08 -13.14
N PHE A 99 -18.34 0.58 -11.94
CA PHE A 99 -18.67 1.93 -11.49
C PHE A 99 -17.90 3.00 -12.26
N PHE A 100 -16.84 2.60 -12.95
CA PHE A 100 -16.18 3.38 -13.99
C PHE A 100 -16.26 2.59 -15.29
N GLY A 101 -17.33 2.81 -16.09
CA GLY A 101 -17.41 2.38 -17.49
C GLY A 101 -16.30 2.94 -18.41
N PHE A 102 -15.29 3.58 -17.84
CA PHE A 102 -14.15 4.20 -18.51
C PHE A 102 -13.01 3.21 -18.81
N ILE A 103 -13.00 2.01 -18.21
CA ILE A 103 -11.96 1.02 -18.50
C ILE A 103 -12.57 -0.34 -18.84
N PRO A 104 -12.97 -0.55 -20.12
CA PRO A 104 -13.56 -1.82 -20.59
C PRO A 104 -12.61 -3.02 -20.47
N TYR A 105 -11.35 -2.81 -20.09
CA TYR A 105 -10.34 -3.84 -19.90
C TYR A 105 -10.38 -4.52 -18.52
N PHE A 106 -11.21 -4.07 -17.58
CA PHE A 106 -11.32 -4.67 -16.24
C PHE A 106 -12.63 -5.42 -16.07
N SER A 107 -12.90 -6.40 -16.93
CA SER A 107 -14.06 -7.29 -16.74
C SER A 107 -13.60 -8.65 -16.22
N PHE A 108 -14.35 -9.23 -15.29
CA PHE A 108 -14.07 -10.57 -14.77
C PHE A 108 -14.06 -11.69 -15.84
N GLY A 109 -14.57 -11.40 -17.03
CA GLY A 109 -14.54 -12.33 -18.16
C GLY A 109 -13.15 -12.65 -18.70
N ASP A 110 -12.12 -11.85 -18.40
CA ASP A 110 -10.74 -12.12 -18.81
C ASP A 110 -9.74 -11.97 -17.64
N LEU A 111 -9.29 -13.11 -17.12
CA LEU A 111 -8.29 -13.18 -16.06
C LEU A 111 -7.01 -12.39 -16.40
N ARG A 112 -6.61 -12.36 -17.69
CA ARG A 112 -5.38 -11.67 -18.12
C ARG A 112 -5.50 -10.18 -17.94
N SER A 113 -6.63 -9.61 -18.33
CA SER A 113 -6.85 -8.17 -18.27
C SER A 113 -6.95 -7.68 -16.82
N MET A 114 -7.55 -8.50 -15.95
CA MET A 114 -7.60 -8.24 -14.51
C MET A 114 -6.21 -8.32 -13.85
N VAL A 115 -5.40 -9.35 -14.17
CA VAL A 115 -4.02 -9.45 -13.66
C VAL A 115 -3.18 -8.26 -14.11
N LEU A 116 -3.27 -7.89 -15.40
CA LEU A 116 -2.57 -6.72 -15.94
C LEU A 116 -3.01 -5.44 -15.23
N GLY A 117 -4.31 -5.34 -14.96
CA GLY A 117 -4.91 -4.30 -14.16
C GLY A 117 -4.34 -4.16 -12.76
N CYS A 118 -4.28 -5.28 -12.02
CA CYS A 118 -3.64 -5.36 -10.70
C CYS A 118 -2.19 -4.88 -10.75
N VAL A 119 -1.42 -5.29 -11.76
CA VAL A 119 -0.02 -4.88 -11.94
C VAL A 119 0.08 -3.37 -12.19
N VAL A 120 -0.74 -2.81 -13.08
CA VAL A 120 -0.71 -1.37 -13.42
C VAL A 120 -1.08 -0.52 -12.20
N VAL A 121 -2.18 -0.83 -11.51
CA VAL A 121 -2.61 -0.08 -10.32
C VAL A 121 -1.58 -0.20 -9.20
N ALA A 122 -1.05 -1.41 -8.95
CA ALA A 122 0.00 -1.61 -7.97
C ALA A 122 1.25 -0.80 -8.31
N MET A 123 1.68 -0.74 -9.58
CA MET A 123 2.79 0.09 -10.01
C MET A 123 2.55 1.57 -9.73
N ILE A 124 1.37 2.10 -10.10
CA ILE A 124 1.02 3.51 -9.85
C ILE A 124 1.09 3.83 -8.36
N VAL A 125 0.48 3.01 -7.51
CA VAL A 125 0.48 3.19 -6.06
C VAL A 125 1.91 3.15 -5.50
N HIS A 126 2.76 2.25 -6.00
CA HIS A 126 4.16 2.18 -5.61
C HIS A 126 4.98 3.39 -6.05
N VAL A 127 4.75 3.91 -7.25
CA VAL A 127 5.39 5.14 -7.75
C VAL A 127 5.00 6.33 -6.87
N ILE A 128 3.71 6.48 -6.54
CA ILE A 128 3.22 7.52 -5.63
C ILE A 128 3.89 7.38 -4.25
N GLY A 129 3.91 6.17 -3.68
CA GLY A 129 4.56 5.89 -2.41
C GLY A 129 6.07 6.16 -2.42
N PHE A 130 6.74 5.86 -3.53
CA PHE A 130 8.15 6.16 -3.74
C PHE A 130 8.42 7.67 -3.79
N LEU A 131 7.66 8.42 -4.59
CA LEU A 131 7.77 9.87 -4.71
C LEU A 131 7.54 10.55 -3.34
N TYR A 132 6.53 10.11 -2.60
CA TYR A 132 6.23 10.62 -1.25
C TYR A 132 7.40 10.38 -0.29
N THR A 133 7.89 9.14 -0.23
CA THR A 133 9.01 8.75 0.66
C THR A 133 10.30 9.48 0.29
N HIS A 134 10.56 9.68 -1.00
CA HIS A 134 11.73 10.40 -1.50
C HIS A 134 11.71 11.88 -1.08
N ARG A 135 10.57 12.56 -1.22
CA ARG A 135 10.41 13.96 -0.79
C ARG A 135 10.64 14.16 0.71
N ARG A 136 10.16 13.24 1.57
CA ARG A 136 10.42 13.30 3.02
C ARG A 136 11.90 13.22 3.38
N ARG A 137 12.69 12.38 2.69
CA ARG A 137 14.14 12.22 2.97
C ARG A 137 14.94 13.48 2.61
N GLY A 138 14.57 14.17 1.53
CA GLY A 138 15.21 15.43 1.12
C GLY A 138 15.09 16.54 2.17
N PHE A 139 13.95 16.60 2.88
CA PHE A 139 13.74 17.58 3.95
C PHE A 139 14.48 17.26 5.25
N GLY A 140 14.55 15.98 5.63
CA GLY A 140 15.25 15.54 6.86
C GLY A 140 16.77 15.76 6.79
N SER A 141 17.37 15.54 5.63
CA SER A 141 18.80 15.74 5.39
C SER A 141 19.21 17.22 5.58
N ARG A 142 18.49 18.15 4.94
CA ARG A 142 18.78 19.60 5.02
C ARG A 142 18.70 20.17 6.44
N ARG A 143 17.77 19.66 7.27
CA ARG A 143 17.65 20.07 8.69
C ARG A 143 18.84 19.58 9.53
N ARG A 144 19.33 18.36 9.32
CA ARG A 144 20.51 17.84 10.04
C ARG A 144 21.79 18.61 9.68
N THR A 145 21.98 18.94 8.41
CA THR A 145 23.16 19.71 7.97
C THR A 145 23.17 21.14 8.52
N ARG A 146 22.01 21.81 8.59
CA ARG A 146 21.91 23.14 9.22
C ARG A 146 22.18 23.09 10.73
N ARG A 147 21.68 22.06 11.42
CA ARG A 147 21.88 21.91 12.87
C ARG A 147 23.34 21.58 13.20
N SER A 148 24.02 20.74 12.42
CA SER A 148 25.44 20.44 12.65
C SER A 148 26.33 21.66 12.42
N LYS A 149 26.08 22.47 11.37
CA LYS A 149 26.79 23.74 11.14
C LYS A 149 26.63 24.73 12.30
N ALA A 150 25.40 24.98 12.74
CA ALA A 150 25.12 25.88 13.87
C ALA A 150 25.79 25.43 15.18
N THR A 151 25.91 24.13 15.40
CA THR A 151 26.57 23.58 16.59
C THR A 151 28.10 23.69 16.49
N SER A 152 28.66 23.57 15.29
CA SER A 152 30.09 23.74 15.03
C SER A 152 30.55 25.19 15.20
N GLU A 153 29.76 26.16 14.73
CA GLU A 153 30.05 27.60 14.86
C GLU A 153 30.00 28.07 16.32
N ARG A 154 29.06 27.54 17.12
CA ARG A 154 29.03 27.81 18.56
C ARG A 154 30.26 27.28 19.30
N ARG A 155 30.84 26.16 18.85
CA ARG A 155 32.05 25.59 19.45
C ARG A 155 33.32 26.34 19.02
N SER A 156 33.41 26.78 17.77
CA SER A 156 34.55 27.58 17.30
C SER A 156 34.60 28.97 17.92
N GLY A 157 33.45 29.64 18.05
CA GLY A 157 33.36 30.96 18.71
C GLY A 157 33.74 30.93 20.20
N ARG A 158 33.48 29.82 20.90
CA ARG A 158 33.80 29.66 22.33
C ARG A 158 35.28 29.36 22.58
N ARG A 159 36.00 28.80 21.61
CA ARG A 159 37.45 28.55 21.69
C ARG A 159 38.31 29.78 21.43
N ARG A 160 37.80 30.79 20.71
CA ARG A 160 38.52 32.05 20.45
C ARG A 160 38.45 33.07 21.60
N ARG A 161 37.68 32.78 22.66
CA ARG A 161 37.52 33.66 23.83
C ARG A 161 38.28 33.19 25.08
N ARG A 162 39.15 32.19 24.93
CA ARG A 162 40.13 31.77 25.94
C ARG A 162 41.51 31.97 25.33
#